data_AF-A0A4E9F174-F1
#
_entry.id   AF-A0A4E9F174-F1
#
_cell.length_a   1.000
_cell.length_b   1.000
_cell.length_c   1.000
_cell.angle_alpha   90.00
_cell.angle_beta   90.00
_cell.angle_gamma   90.00
#
_symmetry.space_group_name_H-M   'P 1'
#
loop_
_entity.id
_entity.type
_entity.pdbx_description
1 polymer ?
#
loop_
_entity_poly.entity_id
_entity_poly.type
_entity_poly.pdbx_seq_one_letter_code
_entity_poly.pdbx_strand_id
1 'polypeptide(L)'
;MMSCSISSAASSYGEQQPIRSIASDEEKDNDICSLSCLVTNCLCTTSCTTGESSPPALKPFLRPSLFSNVPPTIRFYSKESKVTKPSKAIRSTLMWCKNSLLPIVMRQSLAASHFTIVDESNFWIGYWGRHLKSTQYRAIKPYQKVNHFPGAFHMGRKDRLWQHINEMIALWGLDEYHIMPTTYVLPRDVKKLKAYLNSNTPHIVILKPPASARGTGISIASKIKQIPKKTPLVAQHYIHRPLIINSAKFDLRLYVYVTNLDPLRIYLYNDGLVRFASIPYSSALSSMSNKFMHLTNYSINKLAQSAGERTTPVPKWKLSDFWTHIAEHIDVDVVKPRIKDIIIKAVLACENHIRIHQKKHSLYTFTSHELYGMDILLDDTLRPWLLEVNISPSLHCATPTDIAVKTTLAKDVLNLCGIQIPPDVMDRSNTLSMDYRIKSFDGNKSNEDLKKERHHIEYFKRNRKIDRRILDELTGCDARILIEFEDELDRSGNFDLIFPTAETIDYVKYYNSPLTYSNLLLAQWQVEQEARGREIGIGILEDISSKSEHLADTDIFENAN
;
A
#
# COMPACT_ATOMS: atom_id res chain seq x y z
N MET A 1 -65.28 23.37 -46.55
CA MET A 1 -66.24 22.78 -47.53
C MET A 1 -65.85 21.32 -47.68
N MET A 2 -66.58 20.41 -47.04
CA MET A 2 -67.43 19.37 -47.71
C MET A 2 -66.65 18.57 -48.77
N SER A 3 -66.57 17.24 -48.78
CA SER A 3 -67.29 16.18 -48.07
C SER A 3 -66.72 14.81 -48.52
N CYS A 4 -66.87 13.80 -47.66
CA CYS A 4 -66.61 12.36 -47.85
C CYS A 4 -67.30 11.72 -49.06
N SER A 5 -66.82 10.55 -49.54
CA SER A 5 -67.57 9.27 -49.58
C SER A 5 -66.73 8.07 -50.10
N ILE A 6 -66.61 6.96 -49.34
CA ILE A 6 -67.23 5.59 -49.51
C ILE A 6 -66.46 4.72 -50.53
N SER A 7 -65.66 3.69 -50.20
CA SER A 7 -65.84 2.37 -49.52
C SER A 7 -66.54 1.25 -50.34
N SER A 8 -65.82 0.15 -50.63
CA SER A 8 -66.25 -1.27 -50.53
C SER A 8 -65.24 -2.19 -51.27
N ALA A 9 -64.48 -3.04 -50.57
CA ALA A 9 -64.71 -4.50 -50.36
C ALA A 9 -64.22 -5.38 -51.53
N ALA A 10 -63.72 -6.61 -51.41
CA ALA A 10 -63.06 -7.42 -50.38
C ALA A 10 -62.64 -8.74 -51.09
N SER A 11 -61.78 -9.54 -50.44
CA SER A 11 -61.35 -10.93 -50.73
C SER A 11 -60.13 -11.15 -51.64
N SER A 12 -59.28 -12.18 -51.48
CA SER A 12 -58.68 -12.88 -50.31
C SER A 12 -57.70 -13.93 -50.89
N TYR A 13 -56.60 -14.17 -50.18
CA TYR A 13 -55.71 -15.35 -50.21
C TYR A 13 -54.68 -15.55 -51.34
N GLY A 14 -53.44 -15.80 -50.92
CA GLY A 14 -52.53 -16.77 -51.55
C GLY A 14 -51.09 -16.31 -51.77
N GLU A 15 -50.18 -16.68 -50.87
CA GLU A 15 -48.74 -16.41 -50.86
C GLU A 15 -47.95 -16.95 -52.07
N GLN A 16 -46.90 -16.24 -52.50
CA GLN A 16 -45.48 -16.64 -52.38
C GLN A 16 -44.51 -15.63 -53.08
N GLN A 17 -43.35 -15.46 -52.44
CA GLN A 17 -42.28 -14.43 -52.52
C GLN A 17 -41.41 -14.41 -53.82
N PRO A 18 -40.26 -13.68 -53.89
CA PRO A 18 -40.02 -12.23 -53.74
C PRO A 18 -39.09 -11.65 -54.85
N ILE A 19 -39.16 -10.34 -55.15
CA ILE A 19 -38.14 -9.63 -55.98
C ILE A 19 -37.79 -8.24 -55.38
N ARG A 20 -36.53 -7.88 -55.57
CA ARG A 20 -35.67 -6.83 -54.99
C ARG A 20 -36.01 -5.35 -55.29
N SER A 21 -35.51 -4.52 -54.36
CA SER A 21 -34.91 -3.15 -54.46
C SER A 21 -35.84 -1.97 -54.78
N ILE A 22 -35.84 -0.86 -54.02
CA ILE A 22 -34.81 0.21 -53.95
C ILE A 22 -35.10 1.10 -52.70
N ALA A 23 -34.04 1.75 -52.22
CA ALA A 23 -33.84 2.39 -50.91
C ALA A 23 -34.31 3.85 -50.74
N SER A 24 -34.35 4.27 -49.46
CA SER A 24 -34.27 5.61 -48.81
C SER A 24 -35.35 5.69 -47.73
N ASP A 25 -35.19 6.30 -46.56
CA ASP A 25 -34.09 6.66 -45.66
C ASP A 25 -34.75 6.69 -44.26
N GLU A 26 -33.95 6.86 -43.21
CA GLU A 26 -34.33 7.30 -41.85
C GLU A 26 -34.47 6.26 -40.71
N GLU A 27 -33.71 6.60 -39.65
CA GLU A 27 -33.84 6.29 -38.22
C GLU A 27 -33.54 4.88 -37.70
N LYS A 28 -32.32 4.70 -37.16
CA LYS A 28 -32.07 3.82 -36.00
C LYS A 28 -31.09 4.40 -35.01
N ASP A 29 -31.53 4.34 -33.76
CA ASP A 29 -30.85 4.58 -32.49
C ASP A 29 -29.39 4.12 -32.46
N ASN A 30 -28.51 5.05 -32.11
CA ASN A 30 -27.15 4.79 -31.66
C ASN A 30 -27.10 5.24 -30.20
N ASP A 31 -27.05 4.31 -29.25
CA ASP A 31 -26.50 4.59 -27.91
C ASP A 31 -26.16 3.29 -27.15
N ILE A 32 -25.00 3.32 -26.46
CA ILE A 32 -24.57 2.41 -25.38
C ILE A 32 -24.12 0.99 -25.83
N CYS A 33 -22.94 0.83 -26.46
CA CYS A 33 -22.16 -0.43 -26.38
C CYS A 33 -20.72 -0.36 -26.94
N SER A 34 -19.89 0.63 -26.59
CA SER A 34 -18.53 0.76 -27.19
C SER A 34 -17.32 0.54 -26.26
N LEU A 35 -17.47 0.42 -24.93
CA LEU A 35 -16.32 0.18 -24.03
C LEU A 35 -16.08 -1.30 -23.67
N SER A 36 -17.12 -2.13 -23.60
CA SER A 36 -16.98 -3.58 -23.30
C SER A 36 -16.49 -4.38 -24.52
N CYS A 37 -16.88 -3.99 -25.74
CA CYS A 37 -16.51 -4.70 -26.98
C CYS A 37 -15.06 -4.46 -27.43
N LEU A 38 -14.47 -3.29 -27.19
CA LEU A 38 -13.10 -2.99 -27.62
C LEU A 38 -12.04 -3.68 -26.74
N VAL A 39 -12.31 -3.87 -25.44
CA VAL A 39 -11.48 -4.69 -24.55
C VAL A 39 -11.59 -6.18 -24.89
N THR A 40 -12.76 -6.62 -25.37
CA THR A 40 -13.01 -8.01 -25.78
C THR A 40 -12.41 -8.34 -27.16
N ASN A 41 -12.34 -7.38 -28.09
CA ASN A 41 -11.78 -7.59 -29.43
C ASN A 41 -10.24 -7.73 -29.47
N CYS A 42 -9.53 -7.40 -28.39
CA CYS A 42 -8.12 -7.75 -28.24
C CYS A 42 -7.89 -9.16 -27.63
N LEU A 43 -8.98 -9.88 -27.31
CA LEU A 43 -9.00 -11.17 -26.61
C LEU A 43 -9.62 -12.34 -27.43
N CYS A 44 -10.05 -12.11 -28.68
CA CYS A 44 -10.75 -13.13 -29.47
C CYS A 44 -10.07 -13.44 -30.81
N THR A 45 -9.11 -14.37 -30.80
CA THR A 45 -8.76 -15.17 -31.98
C THR A 45 -8.62 -16.63 -31.54
N THR A 46 -9.68 -17.43 -31.73
CA THR A 46 -9.65 -18.76 -32.35
C THR A 46 -11.04 -19.40 -32.28
N SER A 47 -11.60 -19.62 -33.47
CA SER A 47 -12.77 -20.44 -33.75
C SER A 47 -12.54 -21.92 -33.43
N CYS A 48 -13.63 -22.60 -33.05
CA CYS A 48 -13.75 -24.01 -32.69
C CYS A 48 -13.17 -24.99 -33.71
N THR A 49 -12.31 -25.92 -33.26
CA THR A 49 -12.21 -27.31 -33.78
C THR A 49 -11.54 -28.22 -32.75
N THR A 50 -12.32 -29.18 -32.23
CA THR A 50 -11.97 -30.55 -31.79
C THR A 50 -10.61 -30.84 -31.14
N GLY A 51 -10.65 -31.13 -29.83
CA GLY A 51 -9.96 -32.25 -29.17
C GLY A 51 -8.45 -32.41 -29.37
N GLU A 52 -7.65 -31.70 -28.58
CA GLU A 52 -6.31 -32.09 -28.10
C GLU A 52 -5.84 -31.01 -27.09
N SER A 53 -5.10 -31.41 -26.06
CA SER A 53 -4.71 -30.61 -24.87
C SER A 53 -4.56 -29.09 -25.10
N SER A 54 -5.46 -28.29 -24.52
CA SER A 54 -5.45 -26.83 -24.68
C SER A 54 -4.17 -26.21 -24.10
N PRO A 55 -3.48 -25.33 -24.84
CA PRO A 55 -2.32 -24.61 -24.31
C PRO A 55 -2.76 -23.72 -23.14
N PRO A 56 -1.90 -23.49 -22.13
CA PRO A 56 -2.27 -22.66 -20.98
C PRO A 56 -2.68 -21.26 -21.48
N ALA A 57 -3.91 -20.86 -21.16
CA ALA A 57 -4.50 -19.60 -21.60
C ALA A 57 -3.58 -18.43 -21.23
N LEU A 58 -3.29 -17.57 -22.21
CA LEU A 58 -2.50 -16.36 -22.03
C LEU A 58 -3.21 -15.42 -21.04
N LYS A 59 -2.46 -14.90 -20.06
CA LYS A 59 -3.00 -13.97 -19.06
C LYS A 59 -3.07 -12.54 -19.64
N PRO A 60 -4.10 -11.74 -19.30
CA PRO A 60 -4.26 -10.38 -19.86
C PRO A 60 -3.18 -9.43 -19.32
N PHE A 61 -2.62 -8.59 -20.19
CA PHE A 61 -1.61 -7.60 -19.82
C PHE A 61 -2.21 -6.46 -18.97
N LEU A 62 -3.45 -6.09 -19.25
CA LEU A 62 -4.18 -5.04 -18.55
C LEU A 62 -5.21 -5.63 -17.59
N ARG A 63 -5.45 -4.92 -16.50
CA ARG A 63 -6.60 -5.10 -15.63
C ARG A 63 -7.57 -3.94 -15.91
N PRO A 64 -8.80 -4.20 -16.39
CA PRO A 64 -9.81 -3.16 -16.52
C PRO A 64 -10.14 -2.55 -15.15
N SER A 65 -10.57 -1.29 -15.13
CA SER A 65 -11.19 -0.71 -13.95
C SER A 65 -12.53 -1.38 -13.67
N LEU A 66 -12.98 -1.33 -12.43
CA LEU A 66 -14.36 -1.66 -12.07
C LEU A 66 -15.37 -0.68 -12.68
N PHE A 67 -14.91 0.52 -13.08
CA PHE A 67 -15.76 1.62 -13.48
C PHE A 67 -15.57 2.03 -14.94
N SER A 68 -16.66 2.41 -15.60
CA SER A 68 -16.66 2.98 -16.95
C SER A 68 -15.88 4.29 -17.00
N ASN A 69 -15.29 4.62 -18.15
CA ASN A 69 -14.51 5.86 -18.35
C ASN A 69 -13.27 6.00 -17.46
N VAL A 70 -12.80 4.91 -16.84
CA VAL A 70 -11.56 4.86 -16.05
C VAL A 70 -10.53 3.97 -16.77
N PRO A 71 -9.34 4.51 -17.12
CA PRO A 71 -8.31 3.75 -17.82
C PRO A 71 -7.79 2.55 -17.02
N PRO A 72 -7.48 1.42 -17.70
CA PRO A 72 -7.00 0.21 -17.06
C PRO A 72 -5.62 0.38 -16.42
N THR A 73 -5.28 -0.55 -15.52
CA THR A 73 -3.93 -0.65 -14.93
C THR A 73 -3.15 -1.81 -15.54
N ILE A 74 -1.83 -1.75 -15.50
CA ILE A 74 -0.96 -2.84 -15.92
C ILE A 74 -1.01 -3.95 -14.87
N ARG A 75 -1.23 -5.19 -15.31
CA ARG A 75 -1.25 -6.36 -14.46
C ARG A 75 0.13 -7.02 -14.41
N PHE A 76 0.64 -7.19 -13.20
CA PHE A 76 1.94 -7.79 -12.93
C PHE A 76 1.82 -9.26 -12.54
N TYR A 77 2.74 -10.07 -13.07
CA TYR A 77 2.74 -11.51 -12.88
C TYR A 77 4.11 -12.02 -12.40
N SER A 78 4.13 -13.24 -11.89
CA SER A 78 5.38 -13.95 -11.61
C SER A 78 6.05 -14.43 -12.91
N LYS A 79 7.35 -14.72 -12.83
CA LYS A 79 8.24 -15.06 -13.96
C LYS A 79 7.68 -16.15 -14.89
N GLU A 80 6.94 -17.11 -14.35
CA GLU A 80 6.44 -18.30 -15.07
C GLU A 80 5.16 -18.03 -15.87
N SER A 81 4.53 -16.87 -15.70
CA SER A 81 3.27 -16.56 -16.36
C SER A 81 3.46 -16.14 -17.82
N LYS A 82 2.68 -16.74 -18.73
CA LYS A 82 2.58 -16.28 -20.12
C LYS A 82 1.56 -15.14 -20.21
N VAL A 83 2.03 -13.93 -20.52
CA VAL A 83 1.20 -12.71 -20.57
C VAL A 83 1.02 -12.28 -22.02
N THR A 84 -0.20 -11.91 -22.38
CA THR A 84 -0.53 -11.28 -23.68
C THR A 84 0.40 -10.10 -23.97
N LYS A 85 0.81 -9.97 -25.24
CA LYS A 85 1.82 -8.99 -25.64
C LYS A 85 1.15 -7.67 -26.02
N PRO A 86 1.50 -6.53 -25.38
CA PRO A 86 0.95 -5.24 -25.78
C PRO A 86 1.44 -4.82 -27.16
N SER A 87 0.75 -3.85 -27.79
CA SER A 87 1.16 -3.25 -29.05
C SER A 87 2.58 -2.69 -28.98
N LYS A 88 3.23 -2.50 -30.14
CA LYS A 88 4.60 -1.95 -30.18
C LYS A 88 4.66 -0.56 -29.54
N ALA A 89 3.65 0.29 -29.79
CA ALA A 89 3.54 1.64 -29.23
C ALA A 89 3.47 1.63 -27.70
N ILE A 90 2.60 0.81 -27.11
CA ILE A 90 2.53 0.68 -25.64
C ILE A 90 3.86 0.15 -25.10
N ARG A 91 4.40 -0.92 -25.70
CA ARG A 91 5.63 -1.57 -25.21
C ARG A 91 6.83 -0.63 -25.21
N SER A 92 6.92 0.31 -26.16
CA SER A 92 7.99 1.32 -26.16
C SER A 92 7.90 2.30 -24.99
N THR A 93 6.77 2.42 -24.30
CA THR A 93 6.63 3.28 -23.10
C THR A 93 6.88 2.54 -21.79
N LEU A 94 6.91 1.20 -21.79
CA LEU A 94 7.04 0.38 -20.58
C LEU A 94 8.49 0.32 -20.13
N MET A 95 8.99 1.43 -19.61
CA MET A 95 10.38 1.58 -19.15
C MET A 95 10.45 1.74 -17.63
N TRP A 96 11.31 0.95 -16.99
CA TRP A 96 11.56 1.00 -15.55
C TRP A 96 12.98 1.50 -15.25
N CYS A 97 13.12 2.43 -14.32
CA CYS A 97 14.42 2.98 -13.96
C CYS A 97 15.31 1.94 -13.27
N LYS A 98 16.45 1.66 -13.89
CA LYS A 98 17.51 0.80 -13.38
C LYS A 98 18.18 1.45 -12.17
N ASN A 99 18.42 0.65 -11.15
CA ASN A 99 19.31 0.98 -10.05
C ASN A 99 19.73 -0.30 -9.31
N SER A 100 20.75 -0.20 -8.45
CA SER A 100 21.32 -1.33 -7.72
C SER A 100 20.41 -1.93 -6.65
N LEU A 101 19.36 -1.20 -6.23
CA LEU A 101 18.44 -1.62 -5.17
C LEU A 101 17.17 -2.29 -5.71
N LEU A 102 16.94 -2.27 -7.03
CA LEU A 102 15.80 -2.95 -7.66
C LEU A 102 15.90 -4.48 -7.44
N PRO A 103 15.00 -5.11 -6.67
CA PRO A 103 15.09 -6.53 -6.32
C PRO A 103 14.97 -7.46 -7.53
N ILE A 104 15.64 -8.61 -7.49
CA ILE A 104 15.59 -9.61 -8.57
C ILE A 104 14.15 -10.07 -8.83
N VAL A 105 13.37 -10.33 -7.77
CA VAL A 105 11.97 -10.75 -7.87
C VAL A 105 11.09 -9.69 -8.55
N MET A 106 11.36 -8.40 -8.32
CA MET A 106 10.67 -7.32 -9.03
C MET A 106 11.08 -7.27 -10.50
N ARG A 107 12.38 -7.40 -10.81
CA ARG A 107 12.85 -7.46 -12.22
C ARG A 107 12.20 -8.59 -13.00
N GLN A 108 12.03 -9.75 -12.35
CA GLN A 108 11.36 -10.90 -12.96
C GLN A 108 9.88 -10.59 -13.26
N SER A 109 9.18 -9.92 -12.34
CA SER A 109 7.78 -9.54 -12.55
C SER A 109 7.62 -8.45 -13.62
N LEU A 110 8.51 -7.45 -13.63
CA LEU A 110 8.58 -6.42 -14.66
C LEU A 110 8.82 -7.04 -16.04
N ALA A 111 9.77 -7.95 -16.17
CA ALA A 111 10.07 -8.64 -17.43
C ALA A 111 8.89 -9.49 -17.92
N ALA A 112 8.19 -10.20 -17.01
CA ALA A 112 6.98 -10.95 -17.35
C ALA A 112 5.84 -10.06 -17.88
N SER A 113 5.82 -8.79 -17.48
CA SER A 113 4.89 -7.76 -17.95
C SER A 113 5.50 -6.83 -19.01
N HIS A 114 6.50 -7.31 -19.77
CA HIS A 114 7.08 -6.62 -20.94
C HIS A 114 7.80 -5.29 -20.68
N PHE A 115 8.19 -5.00 -19.44
CA PHE A 115 8.98 -3.80 -19.13
C PHE A 115 10.44 -3.95 -19.55
N THR A 116 11.00 -2.84 -20.02
CA THR A 116 12.44 -2.70 -20.29
C THR A 116 13.08 -1.92 -19.14
N ILE A 117 14.22 -2.41 -18.65
CA ILE A 117 14.99 -1.72 -17.59
C ILE A 117 15.99 -0.76 -18.25
N VAL A 118 15.93 0.52 -17.91
CA VAL A 118 16.71 1.60 -18.56
C VAL A 118 17.43 2.47 -17.53
N ASP A 119 18.51 3.15 -17.91
CA ASP A 119 19.21 4.06 -16.98
C ASP A 119 18.39 5.31 -16.62
N GLU A 120 18.65 5.92 -15.46
CA GLU A 120 17.89 7.04 -14.86
C GLU A 120 17.77 8.27 -15.78
N SER A 121 18.68 8.43 -16.74
CA SER A 121 18.67 9.52 -17.73
C SER A 121 17.65 9.34 -18.86
N ASN A 122 17.09 8.14 -19.04
CA ASN A 122 16.09 7.84 -20.07
C ASN A 122 14.67 8.09 -19.55
N PHE A 123 13.69 8.00 -20.45
CA PHE A 123 12.28 7.94 -20.07
C PHE A 123 12.00 6.70 -19.20
N TRP A 124 11.24 6.87 -18.12
CA TRP A 124 10.78 5.77 -17.28
C TRP A 124 9.47 6.14 -16.58
N ILE A 125 8.67 5.12 -16.26
CA ILE A 125 7.38 5.29 -15.54
C ILE A 125 7.40 4.73 -14.12
N GLY A 126 8.35 3.85 -13.80
CA GLY A 126 8.50 3.29 -12.46
C GLY A 126 9.92 3.41 -11.91
N TYR A 127 10.02 3.70 -10.63
CA TYR A 127 11.28 3.76 -9.88
C TYR A 127 11.14 2.98 -8.57
N TRP A 128 12.04 2.01 -8.37
CA TRP A 128 12.20 1.31 -7.10
C TRP A 128 13.64 1.38 -6.66
N GLY A 129 13.98 2.25 -5.69
CA GLY A 129 15.37 2.50 -5.38
C GLY A 129 15.58 3.12 -4.01
N ARG A 130 16.55 4.04 -3.94
CA ARG A 130 16.84 4.81 -2.73
C ARG A 130 15.83 5.94 -2.57
N HIS A 131 15.76 6.49 -1.37
CA HIS A 131 15.05 7.75 -1.14
C HIS A 131 15.60 8.85 -2.07
N LEU A 132 14.70 9.53 -2.80
CA LEU A 132 15.07 10.58 -3.76
C LEU A 132 15.37 11.90 -3.05
N LYS A 133 16.21 12.74 -3.65
CA LYS A 133 16.43 14.10 -3.14
C LYS A 133 15.19 14.98 -3.40
N SER A 134 15.03 16.04 -2.61
CA SER A 134 13.92 16.99 -2.77
C SER A 134 13.78 17.56 -4.19
N THR A 135 14.88 17.81 -4.91
CA THR A 135 14.84 18.29 -6.30
C THR A 135 14.36 17.22 -7.27
N GLN A 136 14.72 15.96 -7.03
CA GLN A 136 14.27 14.83 -7.85
C GLN A 136 12.77 14.61 -7.68
N TYR A 137 12.24 14.70 -6.44
CA TYR A 137 10.80 14.61 -6.19
C TYR A 137 9.99 15.68 -6.93
N ARG A 138 10.50 16.92 -7.04
CA ARG A 138 9.82 17.99 -7.80
C ARG A 138 9.79 17.73 -9.31
N ALA A 139 10.71 16.92 -9.82
CA ALA A 139 10.81 16.58 -11.24
C ALA A 139 9.97 15.37 -11.65
N ILE A 140 9.38 14.66 -10.67
CA ILE A 140 8.52 13.50 -10.92
C ILE A 140 7.28 13.93 -11.69
N LYS A 141 7.02 13.22 -12.79
CA LYS A 141 5.85 13.40 -13.65
C LYS A 141 4.64 12.66 -13.08
N PRO A 142 3.41 13.10 -13.37
CA PRO A 142 2.20 12.52 -12.78
C PRO A 142 1.95 11.05 -13.19
N TYR A 143 2.43 10.61 -14.35
CA TYR A 143 2.37 9.19 -14.77
C TYR A 143 3.44 8.30 -14.09
N GLN A 144 4.40 8.88 -13.37
CA GLN A 144 5.47 8.13 -12.74
C GLN A 144 5.08 7.64 -11.34
N LYS A 145 5.61 6.47 -10.96
CA LYS A 145 5.47 5.89 -9.62
C LYS A 145 6.84 5.72 -8.96
N VAL A 146 6.93 6.14 -7.69
CA VAL A 146 8.16 6.06 -6.87
C VAL A 146 7.88 5.38 -5.53
N ASN A 147 8.77 4.48 -5.12
CA ASN A 147 8.56 3.59 -3.97
C ASN A 147 8.86 4.20 -2.59
N HIS A 148 8.97 5.53 -2.49
CA HIS A 148 9.22 6.23 -1.23
C HIS A 148 8.49 7.57 -1.16
N PHE A 149 7.85 7.85 -0.04
CA PHE A 149 7.32 9.18 0.26
C PHE A 149 8.46 10.18 0.56
N PRO A 150 8.37 11.44 0.07
CA PRO A 150 9.18 12.51 0.63
C PRO A 150 8.85 12.64 2.13
N GLY A 151 9.84 12.42 2.99
CA GLY A 151 9.64 12.43 4.44
C GLY A 151 9.58 11.05 5.11
N ALA A 152 9.71 9.94 4.36
CA ALA A 152 9.70 8.57 4.88
C ALA A 152 10.65 8.33 6.08
N PHE A 153 11.73 9.12 6.19
CA PHE A 153 12.66 9.09 7.33
C PHE A 153 12.00 9.41 8.69
N HIS A 154 10.84 10.07 8.70
CA HIS A 154 10.08 10.30 9.93
C HIS A 154 9.66 9.01 10.60
N MET A 155 9.32 7.98 9.81
CA MET A 155 9.01 6.65 10.31
C MET A 155 10.24 5.73 10.29
N GLY A 156 11.16 5.91 9.33
CA GLY A 156 12.35 5.06 9.18
C GLY A 156 13.46 5.25 10.20
N ARG A 157 13.63 6.46 10.72
CA ARG A 157 14.67 6.73 11.72
C ARG A 157 14.14 6.48 13.12
N LYS A 158 14.88 5.73 13.93
CA LYS A 158 14.46 5.29 15.27
C LYS A 158 14.24 6.47 16.23
N ASP A 159 15.04 7.53 16.10
CA ASP A 159 14.91 8.74 16.91
C ASP A 159 13.65 9.55 16.57
N ARG A 160 13.31 9.66 15.28
CA ARG A 160 12.11 10.35 14.80
C ARG A 160 10.84 9.55 15.07
N LEU A 161 10.86 8.25 14.82
CA LEU A 161 9.76 7.35 15.14
C LEU A 161 9.37 7.46 16.61
N TRP A 162 10.36 7.35 17.52
CA TRP A 162 10.09 7.51 18.94
C TRP A 162 9.61 8.92 19.30
N GLN A 163 10.17 9.97 18.70
CA GLN A 163 9.72 11.34 18.94
C GLN A 163 8.22 11.46 18.68
N HIS A 164 7.76 10.99 17.51
CA HIS A 164 6.37 11.07 17.07
C HIS A 164 5.44 10.20 17.94
N ILE A 165 5.86 8.98 18.28
CA ILE A 165 5.09 8.12 19.21
C ILE A 165 5.01 8.77 20.60
N ASN A 166 6.08 9.40 21.09
CA ASN A 166 6.09 10.05 22.38
C ASN A 166 5.21 11.32 22.41
N GLU A 167 5.08 12.03 21.28
CA GLU A 167 4.10 13.10 21.11
C GLU A 167 2.66 12.56 21.22
N MET A 168 2.37 11.40 20.60
CA MET A 168 1.07 10.73 20.74
C MET A 168 0.81 10.22 22.18
N ILE A 169 1.81 9.67 22.87
CA ILE A 169 1.70 9.27 24.29
C ILE A 169 1.37 10.49 25.16
N ALA A 170 1.95 11.67 24.88
CA ALA A 170 1.66 12.88 25.63
C ALA A 170 0.21 13.38 25.43
N LEU A 171 -0.38 13.12 24.27
CA LEU A 171 -1.75 13.52 23.93
C LEU A 171 -2.81 12.52 24.43
N TRP A 172 -2.54 11.22 24.32
CA TRP A 172 -3.53 10.15 24.57
C TRP A 172 -3.28 9.34 25.84
N GLY A 173 -2.12 9.52 26.47
CA GLY A 173 -1.71 8.76 27.64
C GLY A 173 -0.95 7.48 27.28
N LEU A 174 -0.27 6.94 28.29
CA LEU A 174 0.56 5.74 28.15
C LEU A 174 -0.30 4.49 27.91
N ASP A 175 -1.44 4.36 28.58
CA ASP A 175 -2.28 3.16 28.45
C ASP A 175 -2.85 2.99 27.03
N GLU A 176 -3.00 4.10 26.30
CA GLU A 176 -3.56 4.11 24.94
C GLU A 176 -2.49 3.95 23.85
N TYR A 177 -1.35 4.64 23.94
CA TYR A 177 -0.38 4.76 22.84
C TYR A 177 1.00 4.12 23.12
N HIS A 178 1.14 3.32 24.17
CA HIS A 178 2.40 2.64 24.51
C HIS A 178 2.66 1.40 23.63
N ILE A 179 2.87 1.65 22.34
CA ILE A 179 3.07 0.63 21.30
C ILE A 179 4.54 0.23 21.08
N MET A 180 5.47 1.04 21.59
CA MET A 180 6.92 0.88 21.43
C MET A 180 7.60 0.99 22.80
N PRO A 181 8.63 0.17 23.11
CA PRO A 181 9.33 0.26 24.38
C PRO A 181 9.93 1.65 24.57
N THR A 182 9.84 2.15 25.81
CA THR A 182 10.32 3.49 26.16
C THR A 182 11.75 3.70 25.68
N THR A 183 11.96 4.78 24.93
CA THR A 183 13.23 5.08 24.27
C THR A 183 13.75 6.44 24.71
N TYR A 184 15.06 6.56 24.83
CA TYR A 184 15.77 7.80 25.16
C TYR A 184 16.64 8.18 23.97
N VAL A 185 16.50 9.40 23.45
CA VAL A 185 17.32 9.90 22.34
C VAL A 185 18.54 10.61 22.91
N LEU A 186 19.73 10.07 22.66
CA LEU A 186 20.99 10.55 23.21
C LEU A 186 21.69 11.51 22.25
N PRO A 187 22.35 12.58 22.76
CA PRO A 187 22.60 12.88 24.17
C PRO A 187 21.46 13.62 24.92
N ARG A 188 20.39 14.05 24.22
CA ARG A 188 19.31 14.89 24.76
C ARG A 188 18.67 14.32 26.04
N ASP A 189 18.33 13.02 26.02
CA ASP A 189 17.58 12.36 27.09
C ASP A 189 18.48 11.63 28.11
N VAL A 190 19.79 11.93 28.13
CA VAL A 190 20.77 11.24 28.99
C VAL A 190 20.46 11.34 30.48
N LYS A 191 19.88 12.47 30.93
CA LYS A 191 19.49 12.65 32.34
C LYS A 191 18.38 11.67 32.75
N LYS A 192 17.36 11.51 31.89
CA LYS A 192 16.26 10.56 32.10
C LYS A 192 16.77 9.12 32.08
N LEU A 193 17.64 8.79 31.12
CA LEU A 193 18.27 7.47 31.05
C LEU A 193 19.12 7.17 32.30
N LYS A 194 19.89 8.13 32.79
CA LYS A 194 20.70 7.98 34.00
C LYS A 194 19.82 7.70 35.22
N ALA A 195 18.69 8.40 35.36
CA ALA A 195 17.74 8.14 36.45
C ALA A 195 17.17 6.71 36.37
N TYR A 196 16.80 6.26 35.16
CA TYR A 196 16.30 4.90 34.94
C TYR A 196 17.35 3.83 35.27
N LEU A 197 18.58 3.95 34.76
CA LEU A 197 19.64 2.95 35.01
C LEU A 197 20.17 2.93 36.45
N ASN A 198 19.93 3.99 37.23
CA ASN A 198 20.38 4.11 38.62
C ASN A 198 19.25 3.85 39.64
N SER A 199 18.06 3.42 39.21
CA SER A 199 16.99 3.07 40.14
C SER A 199 17.35 1.79 40.94
N ASN A 200 16.55 1.49 41.96
CA ASN A 200 16.79 0.34 42.85
C ASN A 200 16.71 -1.02 42.12
N THR A 201 16.02 -1.08 40.98
CA THR A 201 15.87 -2.30 40.19
C THR A 201 16.90 -2.34 39.05
N PRO A 202 17.58 -3.48 38.81
CA PRO A 202 18.52 -3.58 37.70
C PRO A 202 17.80 -3.46 36.37
N HIS A 203 18.10 -2.39 35.63
CA HIS A 203 17.53 -2.15 34.32
C HIS A 203 18.53 -2.36 33.18
N ILE A 204 18.03 -2.74 32.02
CA ILE A 204 18.80 -3.02 30.83
C ILE A 204 18.21 -2.21 29.67
N VAL A 205 19.09 -1.59 28.89
CA VAL A 205 18.73 -0.91 27.65
C VAL A 205 19.51 -1.47 26.46
N ILE A 206 18.87 -1.48 25.30
CA ILE A 206 19.52 -1.74 24.02
C ILE A 206 19.86 -0.41 23.36
N LEU A 207 21.14 -0.23 23.03
CA LEU A 207 21.66 0.93 22.31
C LEU A 207 21.61 0.63 20.82
N LYS A 208 21.03 1.54 20.04
CA LYS A 208 20.95 1.43 18.58
C LYS A 208 21.35 2.76 17.94
N PRO A 209 22.04 2.76 16.79
CA PRO A 209 22.24 4.00 16.05
C PRO A 209 20.91 4.48 15.42
N PRO A 210 20.62 5.79 15.35
CA PRO A 210 19.32 6.30 14.90
C PRO A 210 18.93 5.92 13.46
N ALA A 211 19.93 5.84 12.57
CA ALA A 211 19.76 5.61 11.13
C ALA A 211 20.57 4.41 10.60
N SER A 212 20.86 3.42 11.45
CA SER A 212 21.53 2.17 11.06
C SER A 212 20.53 1.02 10.95
N ALA A 213 20.92 0.00 10.18
CA ALA A 213 20.17 -1.23 9.92
C ALA A 213 21.08 -2.46 10.07
N ARG A 214 20.52 -3.67 9.90
CA ARG A 214 21.24 -4.97 9.92
C ARG A 214 21.91 -5.34 11.26
N GLY A 215 21.52 -4.67 12.33
CA GLY A 215 22.07 -4.86 13.68
C GLY A 215 23.46 -4.24 13.89
N THR A 216 23.97 -3.47 12.93
CA THR A 216 25.27 -2.80 13.04
C THR A 216 25.22 -1.68 14.08
N GLY A 217 26.17 -1.71 15.02
CA GLY A 217 26.30 -0.73 16.10
C GLY A 217 25.35 -0.97 17.29
N ILE A 218 24.66 -2.12 17.32
CA ILE A 218 23.80 -2.48 18.45
C ILE A 218 24.62 -3.08 19.59
N SER A 219 24.37 -2.61 20.81
CA SER A 219 24.94 -3.15 22.04
C SER A 219 23.92 -3.08 23.18
N ILE A 220 24.12 -3.86 24.23
CA ILE A 220 23.28 -3.83 25.43
C ILE A 220 24.07 -3.16 26.56
N ALA A 221 23.40 -2.33 27.36
CA ALA A 221 23.99 -1.64 28.49
C ALA A 221 23.10 -1.74 29.73
N SER A 222 23.72 -1.95 30.89
CA SER A 222 23.08 -1.91 32.21
C SER A 222 23.64 -0.79 33.10
N LYS A 223 24.75 -0.16 32.70
CA LYS A 223 25.39 0.94 33.42
C LYS A 223 25.67 2.12 32.49
N ILE A 224 25.50 3.34 33.01
CA ILE A 224 25.75 4.58 32.24
C ILE A 224 27.18 4.66 31.67
N LYS A 225 28.16 4.03 32.34
CA LYS A 225 29.57 3.99 31.91
C LYS A 225 29.77 3.26 30.58
N GLN A 226 28.85 2.37 30.19
CA GLN A 226 28.91 1.62 28.93
C GLN A 226 28.39 2.43 27.73
N ILE A 227 27.84 3.62 27.97
CA ILE A 227 27.18 4.43 26.94
C ILE A 227 28.13 5.52 26.45
N PRO A 228 28.47 5.56 25.14
CA PRO A 228 29.32 6.60 24.57
C PRO A 228 28.71 8.00 24.77
N LYS A 229 29.48 8.93 25.36
CA LYS A 229 28.97 10.26 25.76
C LYS A 229 28.65 11.20 24.59
N LYS A 230 29.35 11.07 23.47
CA LYS A 230 29.29 12.01 22.34
C LYS A 230 28.61 11.44 21.09
N THR A 231 28.25 10.16 21.10
CA THR A 231 27.69 9.48 19.93
C THR A 231 26.17 9.57 19.94
N PRO A 232 25.52 10.07 18.87
CA PRO A 232 24.06 10.02 18.75
C PRO A 232 23.59 8.57 18.71
N LEU A 233 22.76 8.20 19.69
CA LEU A 233 22.23 6.85 19.88
C LEU A 233 20.78 6.94 20.36
N VAL A 234 20.02 5.87 20.15
CA VAL A 234 18.78 5.65 20.89
C VAL A 234 19.02 4.54 21.92
N ALA A 235 18.66 4.78 23.17
CA ALA A 235 18.67 3.79 24.24
C ALA A 235 17.23 3.39 24.51
N GLN A 236 16.86 2.16 24.15
CA GLN A 236 15.50 1.64 24.29
C GLN A 236 15.46 0.62 25.41
N HIS A 237 14.37 0.60 26.20
CA HIS A 237 14.15 -0.43 27.21
C HIS A 237 14.25 -1.82 26.58
N TYR A 238 15.03 -2.70 27.19
CA TYR A 238 15.22 -4.06 26.68
C TYR A 238 14.08 -4.97 27.17
N ILE A 239 13.36 -5.59 26.23
CA ILE A 239 12.34 -6.59 26.54
C ILE A 239 13.05 -7.87 26.99
N HIS A 240 13.12 -8.07 28.29
CA HIS A 240 13.91 -9.12 28.93
C HIS A 240 13.17 -10.45 29.09
N ARG A 241 11.84 -10.46 28.94
CA ARG A 241 11.00 -11.66 28.87
C ARG A 241 10.27 -11.75 27.52
N PRO A 242 11.00 -11.97 26.42
CA PRO A 242 10.36 -12.23 25.13
C PRO A 242 9.57 -13.55 25.18
N LEU A 243 8.56 -13.69 24.33
CA LEU A 243 8.04 -15.02 24.00
C LEU A 243 9.17 -15.83 23.34
N ILE A 244 9.27 -17.10 23.72
CA ILE A 244 10.34 -18.00 23.29
C ILE A 244 9.71 -19.22 22.62
N ILE A 245 10.29 -19.64 21.49
CA ILE A 245 9.93 -20.88 20.79
C ILE A 245 11.20 -21.69 20.61
N ASN A 246 11.15 -22.98 20.97
CA ASN A 246 12.31 -23.89 20.91
C ASN A 246 13.56 -23.29 21.58
N SER A 247 13.35 -22.70 22.77
CA SER A 247 14.37 -21.99 23.56
C SER A 247 14.98 -20.75 22.90
N ALA A 248 14.55 -20.33 21.70
CA ALA A 248 15.11 -19.17 21.00
C ALA A 248 14.17 -17.95 21.04
N LYS A 249 14.79 -16.76 21.20
CA LYS A 249 14.12 -15.48 20.95
C LYS A 249 13.84 -15.34 19.46
N PHE A 250 12.71 -14.75 19.08
CA PHE A 250 12.39 -14.46 17.70
C PHE A 250 11.76 -13.08 17.55
N ASP A 251 11.70 -12.56 16.33
CA ASP A 251 10.87 -11.41 16.02
C ASP A 251 10.13 -11.58 14.69
N LEU A 252 9.03 -10.83 14.56
CA LEU A 252 8.12 -10.86 13.42
C LEU A 252 8.46 -9.72 12.47
N ARG A 253 8.84 -10.05 11.24
CA ARG A 253 8.94 -9.11 10.13
C ARG A 253 7.61 -9.10 9.39
N LEU A 254 6.86 -8.03 9.57
CA LEU A 254 5.61 -7.77 8.86
C LEU A 254 5.85 -6.78 7.71
N TYR A 255 5.09 -6.92 6.63
CA TYR A 255 5.14 -6.01 5.49
C TYR A 255 3.88 -5.15 5.48
N VAL A 256 4.06 -3.85 5.65
CA VAL A 256 2.97 -2.87 5.69
C VAL A 256 3.13 -1.95 4.49
N TYR A 257 2.10 -1.87 3.66
CA TYR A 257 2.12 -1.05 2.45
C TYR A 257 1.19 0.15 2.63
N VAL A 258 1.73 1.34 2.41
CA VAL A 258 0.98 2.59 2.43
C VAL A 258 0.95 3.12 1.00
N THR A 259 -0.22 3.02 0.36
CA THR A 259 -0.42 3.40 -1.04
C THR A 259 -0.57 4.91 -1.20
N ASN A 260 -1.24 5.55 -0.25
CA ASN A 260 -1.52 6.98 -0.24
C ASN A 260 -1.60 7.52 1.21
N LEU A 261 -1.42 8.84 1.38
CA LEU A 261 -1.53 9.56 2.65
C LEU A 261 -2.75 10.51 2.70
N ASP A 262 -3.37 10.79 1.55
CA ASP A 262 -4.50 11.72 1.42
C ASP A 262 -5.49 11.19 0.35
N PRO A 263 -6.40 10.27 0.69
CA PRO A 263 -6.58 9.67 2.01
C PRO A 263 -5.52 8.62 2.36
N LEU A 264 -5.24 8.47 3.66
CA LEU A 264 -4.35 7.44 4.19
C LEU A 264 -4.97 6.06 4.00
N ARG A 265 -4.21 5.15 3.39
CA ARG A 265 -4.61 3.75 3.18
C ARG A 265 -3.47 2.85 3.63
N ILE A 266 -3.73 1.98 4.61
CA ILE A 266 -2.75 1.08 5.21
C ILE A 266 -3.15 -0.36 4.93
N TYR A 267 -2.26 -1.07 4.26
CA TYR A 267 -2.40 -2.49 3.94
C TYR A 267 -1.39 -3.32 4.73
N LEU A 268 -1.82 -4.46 5.26
CA LEU A 268 -0.96 -5.46 5.89
C LEU A 268 -0.87 -6.68 4.98
N TYR A 269 0.35 -7.12 4.67
CA TYR A 269 0.54 -8.37 3.94
C TYR A 269 0.20 -9.57 4.82
N ASN A 270 -0.54 -10.54 4.29
CA ASN A 270 -1.05 -11.67 5.06
C ASN A 270 0.04 -12.67 5.50
N ASP A 271 1.25 -12.55 4.92
CA ASP A 271 2.42 -13.31 5.34
C ASP A 271 3.60 -12.38 5.69
N GLY A 272 4.67 -12.96 6.23
CA GLY A 272 5.83 -12.26 6.73
C GLY A 272 6.98 -13.22 6.96
N LEU A 273 7.94 -12.81 7.77
CA LEU A 273 9.05 -13.70 8.16
C LEU A 273 9.18 -13.70 9.68
N VAL A 274 9.37 -14.89 10.25
CA VAL A 274 9.78 -15.04 11.64
C VAL A 274 11.28 -15.33 11.68
N ARG A 275 12.01 -14.50 12.42
CA ARG A 275 13.48 -14.56 12.47
C ARG A 275 13.92 -14.95 13.86
N PHE A 276 14.58 -16.08 13.96
CA PHE A 276 15.06 -16.62 15.22
C PHE A 276 16.49 -16.15 15.54
N ALA A 277 16.76 -16.00 16.83
CA ALA A 277 18.11 -15.99 17.35
C ALA A 277 18.74 -17.39 17.19
N SER A 278 20.06 -17.45 17.00
CA SER A 278 20.75 -18.72 16.77
C SER A 278 20.94 -19.53 18.06
N ILE A 279 21.07 -18.86 19.21
CA ILE A 279 21.43 -19.45 20.51
C ILE A 279 20.23 -19.38 21.47
N PRO A 280 20.03 -20.39 22.33
CA PRO A 280 19.00 -20.37 23.36
C PRO A 280 19.04 -19.10 24.22
N TYR A 281 17.86 -18.54 24.49
CA TYR A 281 17.72 -17.29 25.21
C TYR A 281 18.01 -17.43 26.71
N SER A 282 18.73 -16.47 27.26
CA SER A 282 18.92 -16.29 28.71
C SER A 282 18.76 -14.82 29.07
N SER A 283 18.11 -14.55 30.21
CA SER A 283 17.98 -13.20 30.78
C SER A 283 19.15 -12.82 31.68
N ALA A 284 20.13 -13.71 31.87
CA ALA A 284 21.29 -13.47 32.74
C ALA A 284 22.13 -12.29 32.21
N LEU A 285 22.57 -11.40 33.10
CA LEU A 285 23.43 -10.27 32.74
C LEU A 285 24.74 -10.71 32.06
N SER A 286 25.23 -11.91 32.39
CA SER A 286 26.44 -12.51 31.80
C SER A 286 26.28 -12.86 30.31
N SER A 287 25.06 -13.10 29.82
CA SER A 287 24.81 -13.45 28.42
C SER A 287 24.58 -12.24 27.51
N MET A 288 24.41 -11.04 28.07
CA MET A 288 24.00 -9.82 27.35
C MET A 288 24.98 -9.34 26.27
N SER A 289 26.23 -9.82 26.30
CA SER A 289 27.22 -9.57 25.24
C SER A 289 27.02 -10.45 24.01
N ASN A 290 26.29 -11.57 24.13
CA ASN A 290 26.09 -12.53 23.05
C ASN A 290 25.02 -12.04 22.06
N LYS A 291 25.49 -11.53 20.92
CA LYS A 291 24.62 -11.00 19.86
C LYS A 291 23.76 -12.08 19.19
N PHE A 292 24.22 -13.33 19.13
CA PHE A 292 23.49 -14.44 18.52
C PHE A 292 22.33 -14.95 19.39
N MET A 293 22.25 -14.48 20.64
CA MET A 293 21.15 -14.76 21.58
C MET A 293 20.13 -13.62 21.61
N HIS A 294 20.63 -12.37 21.69
CA HIS A 294 19.78 -11.22 21.98
C HIS A 294 19.27 -10.47 20.75
N LEU A 295 19.91 -10.65 19.59
CA LEU A 295 19.52 -10.06 18.31
C LEU A 295 18.96 -11.15 17.39
N THR A 296 17.89 -10.84 16.66
CA THR A 296 17.19 -11.78 15.75
C THR A 296 17.49 -11.49 14.27
N ASN A 297 18.22 -10.41 13.97
CA ASN A 297 18.54 -10.03 12.60
C ASN A 297 19.26 -11.16 11.85
N TYR A 298 18.69 -11.60 10.73
CA TYR A 298 19.26 -12.66 9.89
C TYR A 298 20.72 -12.39 9.48
N SER A 299 21.09 -11.12 9.24
CA SER A 299 22.47 -10.74 8.89
C SER A 299 23.50 -11.09 9.95
N ILE A 300 23.10 -11.14 11.23
CA ILE A 300 23.95 -11.52 12.35
C ILE A 300 23.86 -13.03 12.55
N ASN A 301 22.64 -13.56 12.71
CA ASN A 301 22.44 -14.96 13.07
C ASN A 301 22.92 -15.96 12.01
N LYS A 302 22.92 -15.60 10.72
CA LYS A 302 23.51 -16.43 9.67
C LYS A 302 25.01 -16.71 9.88
N LEU A 303 25.72 -15.86 10.64
CA LEU A 303 27.14 -16.01 10.93
C LEU A 303 27.40 -16.96 12.11
N ALA A 304 26.36 -17.35 12.86
CA ALA A 304 26.51 -18.25 14.01
C ALA A 304 27.09 -19.61 13.60
N GLN A 305 26.73 -20.12 12.42
CA GLN A 305 27.29 -21.38 11.91
C GLN A 305 28.78 -21.25 11.61
N SER A 306 29.18 -20.18 10.90
CA SER A 306 30.60 -19.90 10.64
C SER A 306 31.40 -19.57 11.90
N ALA A 307 30.73 -19.11 12.97
CA ALA A 307 31.34 -18.85 14.27
C ALA A 307 31.41 -20.10 15.17
N GLY A 308 30.90 -21.26 14.72
CA GLY A 308 30.88 -22.50 15.50
C GLY A 308 29.83 -22.56 16.60
N GLU A 309 28.94 -21.57 16.70
CA GLU A 309 27.90 -21.48 17.73
C GLU A 309 26.70 -22.41 17.45
N ARG A 310 26.56 -22.89 16.21
CA ARG A 310 25.47 -23.78 15.80
C ARG A 310 25.89 -24.65 14.61
N THR A 311 25.45 -25.91 14.60
CA THR A 311 25.70 -26.84 13.49
C THR A 311 24.69 -26.69 12.35
N THR A 312 23.44 -26.39 12.69
CA THR A 312 22.32 -26.25 11.74
C THR A 312 22.09 -24.79 11.33
N PRO A 313 21.57 -24.54 10.12
CA PRO A 313 21.11 -23.22 9.73
C PRO A 313 20.06 -22.68 10.70
N VAL A 314 20.09 -21.38 10.93
CA VAL A 314 19.10 -20.70 11.77
C VAL A 314 17.74 -20.83 11.12
N PRO A 315 16.71 -21.31 11.85
CA PRO A 315 15.38 -21.44 11.30
C PRO A 315 14.83 -20.08 10.88
N LYS A 316 14.07 -20.08 9.79
CA LYS A 316 13.30 -18.94 9.31
C LYS A 316 11.95 -19.46 8.87
N TRP A 317 10.89 -18.99 9.52
CA TRP A 317 9.53 -19.42 9.21
C TRP A 317 8.80 -18.37 8.40
N LYS A 318 7.78 -18.80 7.67
CA LYS A 318 6.73 -17.88 7.24
C LYS A 318 5.93 -17.45 8.46
N LEU A 319 5.25 -16.32 8.35
CA LEU A 319 4.35 -15.87 9.39
C LEU A 319 3.13 -16.81 9.50
N SER A 320 2.66 -17.34 8.37
CA SER A 320 1.62 -18.37 8.30
C SER A 320 1.98 -19.61 9.12
N ASP A 321 3.18 -20.16 8.94
CA ASP A 321 3.67 -21.32 9.71
C ASP A 321 3.74 -21.01 11.23
N PHE A 322 4.17 -19.80 11.58
CA PHE A 322 4.21 -19.35 12.97
C PHE A 322 2.82 -19.29 13.60
N TRP A 323 1.83 -18.72 12.92
CA TRP A 323 0.45 -18.67 13.42
C TRP A 323 -0.11 -20.07 13.66
N THR A 324 0.10 -20.99 12.72
CA THR A 324 -0.32 -22.39 12.88
C THR A 324 0.35 -23.03 14.10
N HIS A 325 1.66 -22.81 14.29
CA HIS A 325 2.40 -23.39 15.41
C HIS A 325 1.91 -22.88 16.77
N ILE A 326 1.71 -21.57 16.92
CA ILE A 326 1.31 -21.03 18.23
C ILE A 326 -0.19 -21.22 18.53
N ALA A 327 -1.03 -21.43 17.51
CA ALA A 327 -2.47 -21.69 17.67
C ALA A 327 -2.77 -22.95 18.49
N GLU A 328 -1.80 -23.87 18.64
CA GLU A 328 -1.90 -25.04 19.51
C GLU A 328 -1.98 -24.67 21.00
N HIS A 329 -1.52 -23.46 21.38
CA HIS A 329 -1.36 -23.06 22.79
C HIS A 329 -1.83 -21.63 23.09
N ILE A 330 -2.00 -20.80 22.06
CA ILE A 330 -2.28 -19.37 22.17
C ILE A 330 -3.46 -19.03 21.25
N ASP A 331 -4.41 -18.26 21.78
CA ASP A 331 -5.46 -17.65 20.97
C ASP A 331 -4.87 -16.55 20.07
N VAL A 332 -4.66 -16.90 18.80
CA VAL A 332 -4.08 -16.01 17.78
C VAL A 332 -5.01 -14.84 17.44
N ASP A 333 -6.32 -14.99 17.64
CA ASP A 333 -7.32 -13.96 17.34
C ASP A 333 -7.34 -12.86 18.40
N VAL A 334 -6.68 -13.07 19.55
CA VAL A 334 -6.37 -12.01 20.52
C VAL A 334 -5.08 -11.26 20.15
N VAL A 335 -4.08 -11.97 19.60
CA VAL A 335 -2.76 -11.39 19.31
C VAL A 335 -2.75 -10.58 18.02
N LYS A 336 -3.38 -11.09 16.95
CA LYS A 336 -3.39 -10.43 15.63
C LYS A 336 -4.00 -9.01 15.68
N PRO A 337 -5.16 -8.75 16.33
CA PRO A 337 -5.70 -7.40 16.45
C PRO A 337 -4.78 -6.44 17.20
N ARG A 338 -4.08 -6.90 18.26
CA ARG A 338 -3.09 -6.08 18.98
C ARG A 338 -1.91 -5.70 18.09
N ILE A 339 -1.49 -6.59 17.20
CA ILE A 339 -0.47 -6.28 16.18
C ILE A 339 -0.99 -5.24 15.18
N LYS A 340 -2.24 -5.39 14.69
CA LYS A 340 -2.87 -4.41 13.81
C LYS A 340 -2.95 -3.01 14.47
N ASP A 341 -3.36 -2.94 15.74
CA ASP A 341 -3.41 -1.70 16.54
C ASP A 341 -2.04 -0.98 16.54
N ILE A 342 -0.96 -1.71 16.83
CA ILE A 342 0.40 -1.15 16.81
C ILE A 342 0.77 -0.60 15.45
N ILE A 343 0.45 -1.31 14.36
CA ILE A 343 0.78 -0.88 13.00
C ILE A 343 0.04 0.42 12.67
N ILE A 344 -1.28 0.46 12.91
CA ILE A 344 -2.12 1.63 12.60
C ILE A 344 -1.64 2.85 13.40
N LYS A 345 -1.44 2.69 14.71
CA LYS A 345 -0.94 3.76 15.58
C LYS A 345 0.47 4.22 15.17
N ALA A 346 1.37 3.32 14.80
CA ALA A 346 2.71 3.71 14.36
C ALA A 346 2.68 4.59 13.09
N VAL A 347 1.82 4.24 12.11
CA VAL A 347 1.65 5.02 10.89
C VAL A 347 0.97 6.36 11.20
N LEU A 348 -0.11 6.38 11.98
CA LEU A 348 -0.84 7.61 12.33
C LEU A 348 0.02 8.62 13.10
N ALA A 349 0.91 8.14 13.98
CA ALA A 349 1.88 9.01 14.66
C ALA A 349 2.80 9.75 13.66
N CYS A 350 3.13 9.13 12.54
CA CYS A 350 4.07 9.68 11.55
C CYS A 350 3.39 10.38 10.36
N GLU A 351 2.13 10.03 10.05
CA GLU A 351 1.37 10.41 8.85
C GLU A 351 1.47 11.91 8.56
N ASN A 352 1.06 12.76 9.51
CA ASN A 352 1.00 14.21 9.31
C ASN A 352 2.37 14.81 8.96
N HIS A 353 3.43 14.34 9.61
CA HIS A 353 4.80 14.80 9.33
C HIS A 353 5.25 14.39 7.92
N ILE A 354 4.93 13.17 7.50
CA ILE A 354 5.25 12.68 6.15
C ILE A 354 4.42 13.44 5.11
N ARG A 355 3.11 13.60 5.32
CA ARG A 355 2.21 14.30 4.39
C ARG A 355 2.58 15.77 4.20
N ILE A 356 2.87 16.51 5.26
CA ILE A 356 3.33 17.91 5.16
C ILE A 356 4.65 17.98 4.37
N HIS A 357 5.58 17.06 4.65
CA HIS A 357 6.84 16.98 3.92
C HIS A 357 6.64 16.61 2.45
N GLN A 358 5.70 15.72 2.15
CA GLN A 358 5.33 15.33 0.79
C GLN A 358 4.75 16.51 0.02
N LYS A 359 3.72 17.19 0.54
CA LYS A 359 3.09 18.35 -0.13
C LYS A 359 4.09 19.48 -0.43
N LYS A 360 5.16 19.60 0.38
CA LYS A 360 6.23 20.58 0.14
C LYS A 360 7.16 20.24 -1.03
N HIS A 361 7.35 18.95 -1.32
CA HIS A 361 8.43 18.46 -2.19
C HIS A 361 7.97 17.66 -3.41
N SER A 362 6.78 17.09 -3.39
CA SER A 362 6.13 16.45 -4.53
C SER A 362 4.95 17.31 -4.97
N LEU A 363 4.87 17.62 -6.26
CA LEU A 363 3.69 18.26 -6.82
C LEU A 363 2.52 17.27 -6.82
N TYR A 364 2.79 16.00 -7.14
CA TYR A 364 1.76 14.97 -7.34
C TYR A 364 1.87 13.92 -6.23
N THR A 365 1.03 14.03 -5.19
CA THR A 365 1.12 13.18 -3.99
C THR A 365 0.85 11.70 -4.30
N PHE A 366 -0.05 11.40 -5.25
CA PHE A 366 -0.41 10.03 -5.67
C PHE A 366 0.71 9.27 -6.41
N THR A 367 1.85 9.91 -6.70
CA THR A 367 3.00 9.26 -7.37
C THR A 367 3.86 8.45 -6.41
N SER A 368 3.82 8.77 -5.11
CA SER A 368 4.62 8.12 -4.09
C SER A 368 3.81 7.09 -3.33
N HIS A 369 4.42 5.96 -3.03
CA HIS A 369 3.87 4.88 -2.20
C HIS A 369 4.99 4.24 -1.41
N GLU A 370 4.71 3.47 -0.38
CA GLU A 370 5.80 2.88 0.42
C GLU A 370 5.52 1.53 1.06
N LEU A 371 6.49 0.63 0.92
CA LEU A 371 6.52 -0.67 1.59
C LEU A 371 7.43 -0.62 2.80
N TYR A 372 6.85 -0.70 3.99
CA TYR A 372 7.56 -0.77 5.25
C TYR A 372 7.76 -2.22 5.70
N GLY A 373 8.93 -2.49 6.27
CA GLY A 373 9.18 -3.69 7.06
C GLY A 373 9.11 -3.36 8.54
N MET A 374 8.01 -3.72 9.21
CA MET A 374 7.85 -3.50 10.65
C MET A 374 8.37 -4.71 11.42
N ASP A 375 9.21 -4.45 12.42
CA ASP A 375 9.79 -5.47 13.28
C ASP A 375 9.04 -5.45 14.62
N ILE A 376 8.31 -6.53 14.92
CA ILE A 376 7.51 -6.68 16.15
C ILE A 376 8.03 -7.83 16.99
N LEU A 377 8.12 -7.62 18.30
CA LEU A 377 8.45 -8.65 19.28
C LEU A 377 7.25 -8.92 20.17
N LEU A 378 6.94 -10.19 20.41
CA LEU A 378 5.98 -10.60 21.44
C LEU A 378 6.73 -10.82 22.76
N ASP A 379 6.20 -10.30 23.85
CA ASP A 379 6.66 -10.68 25.20
C ASP A 379 5.95 -11.93 25.74
N ASP A 380 6.39 -12.41 26.89
CA ASP A 380 5.85 -13.59 27.56
C ASP A 380 4.38 -13.43 28.01
N THR A 381 3.86 -12.20 28.03
CA THR A 381 2.44 -11.88 28.26
C THR A 381 1.63 -11.76 26.97
N LEU A 382 2.23 -12.13 25.83
CA LEU A 382 1.66 -12.02 24.48
C LEU A 382 1.32 -10.58 24.07
N ARG A 383 1.97 -9.60 24.69
CA ARG A 383 1.88 -8.20 24.27
C ARG A 383 2.87 -7.96 23.12
N PRO A 384 2.40 -7.47 21.97
CA PRO A 384 3.30 -7.07 20.90
C PRO A 384 3.97 -5.73 21.20
N TRP A 385 5.19 -5.58 20.68
CA TRP A 385 6.00 -4.37 20.82
C TRP A 385 6.64 -4.01 19.49
N LEU A 386 6.45 -2.78 19.03
CA LEU A 386 7.17 -2.25 17.87
C LEU A 386 8.66 -2.06 18.23
N LEU A 387 9.56 -2.65 17.46
CA LEU A 387 11.00 -2.50 17.65
C LEU A 387 11.59 -1.42 16.75
N GLU A 388 11.24 -1.45 15.46
CA GLU A 388 11.67 -0.51 14.43
C GLU A 388 10.80 -0.63 13.16
N VAL A 389 10.85 0.41 12.32
CA VAL A 389 10.24 0.39 10.98
C VAL A 389 11.33 0.60 9.94
N ASN A 390 11.43 -0.31 8.99
CA ASN A 390 12.38 -0.26 7.89
C ASN A 390 11.71 0.29 6.62
N ILE A 391 12.20 1.42 6.09
CA ILE A 391 11.67 2.04 4.86
C ILE A 391 12.06 1.30 3.59
N SER A 392 13.18 0.56 3.63
CA SER A 392 13.66 -0.27 2.51
C SER A 392 13.83 -1.71 3.00
N PRO A 393 12.73 -2.44 3.29
CA PRO A 393 12.83 -3.83 3.70
C PRO A 393 13.52 -4.66 2.61
N SER A 394 14.44 -5.54 3.01
CA SER A 394 15.17 -6.37 2.04
C SER A 394 14.22 -7.36 1.35
N LEU A 395 14.09 -7.20 0.03
CA LEU A 395 13.42 -8.13 -0.87
C LEU A 395 14.39 -9.13 -1.51
N HIS A 396 15.60 -9.29 -0.94
CA HIS A 396 16.53 -10.33 -1.36
C HIS A 396 16.02 -11.71 -0.95
N CYS A 397 16.09 -12.67 -1.86
CA CYS A 397 15.65 -14.05 -1.63
C CYS A 397 16.87 -14.97 -1.49
N ALA A 398 17.27 -15.28 -0.26
CA ALA A 398 18.40 -16.17 0.01
C ALA A 398 17.97 -17.59 0.41
N THR A 399 16.76 -17.74 0.96
CA THR A 399 16.21 -19.05 1.38
C THR A 399 14.91 -19.36 0.63
N PRO A 400 14.49 -20.64 0.56
CA PRO A 400 13.18 -21.00 0.00
C PRO A 400 12.01 -20.25 0.65
N THR A 401 12.07 -20.04 1.97
CA THR A 401 11.10 -19.20 2.71
C THR A 401 11.07 -17.77 2.20
N ASP A 402 12.24 -17.16 1.93
CA ASP A 402 12.29 -15.81 1.37
C ASP A 402 11.65 -15.77 -0.02
N ILE A 403 11.95 -16.75 -0.88
CA ILE A 403 11.38 -16.84 -2.24
C ILE A 403 9.86 -16.93 -2.18
N ALA A 404 9.34 -17.82 -1.34
CA ALA A 404 7.91 -18.07 -1.22
C ALA A 404 7.12 -16.82 -0.79
N VAL A 405 7.66 -16.03 0.14
CA VAL A 405 6.98 -14.82 0.65
C VAL A 405 7.23 -13.60 -0.24
N LYS A 406 8.49 -13.34 -0.62
CA LYS A 406 8.87 -12.08 -1.27
C LYS A 406 8.52 -12.02 -2.75
N THR A 407 8.41 -13.17 -3.43
CA THR A 407 8.03 -13.19 -4.85
C THR A 407 6.59 -12.75 -5.03
N THR A 408 5.67 -13.29 -4.24
CA THR A 408 4.27 -12.88 -4.25
C THR A 408 4.12 -11.45 -3.75
N LEU A 409 4.81 -11.08 -2.65
CA LEU A 409 4.81 -9.71 -2.12
C LEU A 409 5.23 -8.69 -3.19
N ALA A 410 6.33 -8.93 -3.90
CA ALA A 410 6.82 -8.01 -4.93
C ALA A 410 5.81 -7.82 -6.07
N LYS A 411 5.20 -8.92 -6.52
CA LYS A 411 4.16 -8.91 -7.55
C LYS A 411 2.89 -8.19 -7.06
N ASP A 412 2.46 -8.44 -5.83
CA ASP A 412 1.26 -7.80 -5.25
C ASP A 412 1.48 -6.31 -5.04
N VAL A 413 2.67 -5.88 -4.59
CA VAL A 413 3.03 -4.44 -4.49
C VAL A 413 2.98 -3.74 -5.84
N LEU A 414 3.50 -4.36 -6.91
CA LEU A 414 3.44 -3.79 -8.26
C LEU A 414 2.00 -3.67 -8.78
N ASN A 415 1.12 -4.63 -8.48
CA ASN A 415 -0.29 -4.55 -8.84
C ASN A 415 -1.03 -3.47 -8.02
N LEU A 416 -0.82 -3.45 -6.70
CA LEU A 416 -1.51 -2.56 -5.78
C LEU A 416 -1.15 -1.09 -6.00
N CYS A 417 0.09 -0.79 -6.45
CA CYS A 417 0.49 0.59 -6.77
C CYS A 417 -0.23 1.19 -8.00
N GLY A 418 -0.90 0.37 -8.81
CA GLY A 418 -1.81 0.80 -9.88
C GLY A 418 -1.11 1.53 -11.04
N ILE A 419 -0.03 0.97 -11.60
CA ILE A 419 0.68 1.58 -12.73
C ILE A 419 -0.21 1.58 -13.97
N GLN A 420 -0.39 2.74 -14.59
CA GLN A 420 -1.14 2.91 -15.83
C GLN A 420 -0.18 3.14 -17.01
N ILE A 421 -0.68 2.98 -18.23
CA ILE A 421 0.08 3.36 -19.42
C ILE A 421 0.20 4.89 -19.43
N PRO A 422 1.40 5.48 -19.56
CA PRO A 422 1.55 6.93 -19.66
C PRO A 422 0.77 7.46 -20.88
N PRO A 423 0.24 8.70 -20.81
CA PRO A 423 -0.52 9.28 -21.92
C PRO A 423 0.32 9.36 -23.19
N ASP A 424 -0.30 9.05 -24.34
CA ASP A 424 0.32 9.24 -25.64
C ASP A 424 0.11 10.68 -26.10
N VAL A 425 1.21 11.38 -26.41
CA VAL A 425 1.15 12.76 -26.94
C VAL A 425 0.51 12.78 -28.33
N MET A 426 0.65 11.70 -29.10
CA MET A 426 0.18 11.59 -30.48
C MET A 426 -1.28 11.13 -30.57
N ASP A 427 -1.77 10.39 -29.59
CA ASP A 427 -3.13 9.83 -29.58
C ASP A 427 -3.83 10.07 -28.23
N ARG A 428 -4.33 11.29 -28.05
CA ARG A 428 -5.13 11.68 -26.89
C ARG A 428 -6.48 10.94 -26.82
N SER A 429 -6.90 10.28 -27.91
CA SER A 429 -8.13 9.48 -27.93
C SER A 429 -7.95 8.09 -27.36
N ASN A 430 -6.71 7.70 -27.03
CA ASN A 430 -6.40 6.39 -26.48
C ASN A 430 -6.92 6.24 -25.04
N THR A 431 -8.10 5.64 -24.93
CA THR A 431 -8.81 5.34 -23.67
C THR A 431 -8.07 4.35 -22.77
N LEU A 432 -7.01 3.69 -23.26
CA LEU A 432 -6.17 2.80 -22.45
C LEU A 432 -5.11 3.56 -21.64
N SER A 433 -4.79 4.78 -22.04
CA SER A 433 -3.74 5.58 -21.42
C SER A 433 -4.29 6.41 -20.25
N MET A 434 -3.41 6.80 -19.35
CA MET A 434 -3.80 7.53 -18.15
C MET A 434 -4.47 8.86 -18.50
N ASP A 435 -5.71 9.05 -18.05
CA ASP A 435 -6.41 10.32 -18.06
C ASP A 435 -6.10 11.05 -16.74
N TYR A 436 -5.66 12.30 -16.82
CA TYR A 436 -5.37 13.05 -15.61
C TYR A 436 -6.61 13.65 -14.95
N ARG A 437 -7.72 13.79 -15.68
CA ARG A 437 -9.00 14.31 -15.17
C ARG A 437 -9.62 13.40 -14.12
N ILE A 438 -9.26 12.11 -14.12
CA ILE A 438 -9.68 11.14 -13.09
C ILE A 438 -8.82 11.20 -11.81
N LYS A 439 -7.69 11.92 -11.80
CA LYS A 439 -6.79 11.96 -10.63
C LYS A 439 -7.34 12.89 -9.56
N SER A 440 -7.37 12.39 -8.32
CA SER A 440 -7.62 13.23 -7.16
C SER A 440 -6.42 14.17 -6.94
N PHE A 441 -6.63 15.43 -7.27
CA PHE A 441 -5.61 16.47 -7.15
C PHE A 441 -6.26 17.76 -6.63
N ASP A 442 -5.62 18.38 -5.64
CA ASP A 442 -6.17 19.57 -4.96
C ASP A 442 -6.47 20.73 -5.95
N GLY A 443 -5.75 20.82 -7.07
CA GLY A 443 -6.00 21.82 -8.13
C GLY A 443 -7.24 21.59 -9.00
N ASN A 444 -7.89 20.42 -8.91
CA ASN A 444 -9.14 20.11 -9.63
C ASN A 444 -10.40 20.42 -8.80
N LYS A 445 -10.25 21.02 -7.61
CA LYS A 445 -11.36 21.30 -6.69
C LYS A 445 -12.05 22.62 -7.02
N SER A 446 -13.37 22.57 -7.15
CA SER A 446 -14.24 23.75 -7.25
C SER A 446 -14.38 24.47 -5.91
N ASN A 447 -14.94 25.68 -5.93
CA ASN A 447 -15.27 26.40 -4.70
C ASN A 447 -16.34 25.67 -3.86
N GLU A 448 -17.21 24.88 -4.48
CA GLU A 448 -18.24 24.09 -3.82
C GLU A 448 -17.63 22.89 -3.11
N ASP A 449 -16.69 22.19 -3.76
CA ASP A 449 -15.89 21.13 -3.13
C ASP A 449 -15.24 21.67 -1.85
N LEU A 450 -14.52 22.79 -1.95
CA LEU A 450 -13.82 23.40 -0.81
C LEU A 450 -14.78 23.84 0.31
N LYS A 451 -16.02 24.25 -0.01
CA LYS A 451 -17.05 24.57 0.99
C LYS A 451 -17.51 23.30 1.72
N LYS A 452 -17.79 22.21 0.97
CA LYS A 452 -18.16 20.91 1.52
C LYS A 452 -17.05 20.38 2.44
N GLU A 453 -15.79 20.45 2.00
CA GLU A 453 -14.64 20.00 2.81
C GLU A 453 -14.56 20.74 4.14
N ARG A 454 -14.66 22.08 4.12
CA ARG A 454 -14.64 22.90 5.34
C ARG A 454 -15.77 22.53 6.29
N HIS A 455 -16.99 22.37 5.78
CA HIS A 455 -18.16 22.02 6.58
C HIS A 455 -17.95 20.73 7.37
N HIS A 456 -17.55 19.64 6.69
CA HIS A 456 -17.40 18.34 7.35
C HIS A 456 -16.17 18.27 8.26
N ILE A 457 -15.08 18.97 7.93
CA ILE A 457 -13.92 19.09 8.83
C ILE A 457 -14.30 19.84 10.12
N GLU A 458 -15.04 20.95 10.01
CA GLU A 458 -15.52 21.72 11.16
C GLU A 458 -16.52 20.93 12.01
N TYR A 459 -17.43 20.19 11.37
CA TYR A 459 -18.34 19.28 12.05
C TYR A 459 -17.56 18.23 12.86
N PHE A 460 -16.55 17.59 12.26
CA PHE A 460 -15.74 16.60 12.97
C PHE A 460 -14.99 17.23 14.15
N LYS A 461 -14.39 18.42 13.98
CA LYS A 461 -13.69 19.13 15.06
C LYS A 461 -14.62 19.43 16.24
N ARG A 462 -15.88 19.81 15.97
CA ARG A 462 -16.88 20.14 16.99
C ARG A 462 -17.45 18.90 17.69
N ASN A 463 -17.80 17.88 16.92
CA ASN A 463 -18.59 16.73 17.41
C ASN A 463 -17.75 15.48 17.69
N ARG A 464 -16.48 15.45 17.28
CA ARG A 464 -15.57 14.28 17.36
C ARG A 464 -16.14 13.01 16.71
N LYS A 465 -17.02 13.19 15.72
CA LYS A 465 -17.66 12.14 14.94
C LYS A 465 -17.76 12.59 13.49
N ILE A 466 -17.69 11.63 12.57
CA ILE A 466 -17.86 11.92 11.15
C ILE A 466 -19.34 12.22 10.90
N ASP A 467 -19.61 13.28 10.15
CA ASP A 467 -20.96 13.57 9.69
C ASP A 467 -21.35 12.57 8.61
N ARG A 468 -22.40 11.78 8.83
CA ARG A 468 -22.88 10.79 7.86
C ARG A 468 -23.30 11.43 6.52
N ARG A 469 -23.74 12.69 6.58
CA ARG A 469 -24.19 13.46 5.42
C ARG A 469 -23.07 13.78 4.42
N ILE A 470 -21.81 13.47 4.77
CA ILE A 470 -20.66 13.57 3.85
C ILE A 470 -20.87 12.76 2.55
N LEU A 471 -21.69 11.70 2.61
CA LEU A 471 -22.02 10.84 1.49
C LEU A 471 -23.35 11.16 0.78
N ASP A 472 -24.15 12.12 1.27
CA ASP A 472 -25.50 12.38 0.73
C ASP A 472 -25.44 12.92 -0.71
N GLU A 473 -24.49 13.80 -1.00
CA GLU A 473 -24.25 14.39 -2.32
C GLU A 473 -22.77 14.25 -2.69
N LEU A 474 -22.40 13.18 -3.38
CA LEU A 474 -21.03 12.97 -3.84
C LEU A 474 -20.71 13.94 -4.97
N THR A 475 -19.68 14.76 -4.78
CA THR A 475 -19.12 15.61 -5.83
C THR A 475 -18.29 14.77 -6.80
N GLY A 476 -17.97 15.30 -7.99
CA GLY A 476 -17.02 14.64 -8.89
C GLY A 476 -15.64 14.42 -8.24
N CYS A 477 -15.22 15.30 -7.31
CA CYS A 477 -14.00 15.10 -6.53
C CYS A 477 -14.10 13.93 -5.54
N ASP A 478 -15.25 13.78 -4.88
CA ASP A 478 -15.50 12.64 -3.99
C ASP A 478 -15.48 11.33 -4.79
N ALA A 479 -16.16 11.31 -5.94
CA ALA A 479 -16.23 10.16 -6.82
C ALA A 479 -14.83 9.72 -7.26
N ARG A 480 -13.94 10.63 -7.69
CA ARG A 480 -12.54 10.29 -8.04
C ARG A 480 -11.79 9.60 -6.91
N ILE A 481 -11.92 10.10 -5.67
CA ILE A 481 -11.26 9.52 -4.49
C ILE A 481 -11.74 8.10 -4.22
N LEU A 482 -13.06 7.89 -4.31
CA LEU A 482 -13.71 6.61 -4.00
C LEU A 482 -13.52 5.58 -5.13
N ILE A 483 -13.62 6.00 -6.39
CA ILE A 483 -13.30 5.19 -7.57
C ILE A 483 -11.86 4.69 -7.47
N GLU A 484 -10.88 5.58 -7.26
CA GLU A 484 -9.46 5.19 -7.12
C GLU A 484 -9.25 4.19 -5.97
N PHE A 485 -10.00 4.35 -4.87
CA PHE A 485 -9.94 3.44 -3.73
C PHE A 485 -10.51 2.04 -4.03
N GLU A 486 -11.72 1.94 -4.58
CA GLU A 486 -12.35 0.64 -4.83
C GLU A 486 -11.57 -0.17 -5.87
N ASP A 487 -11.06 0.51 -6.90
CA ASP A 487 -10.15 -0.07 -7.87
C ASP A 487 -8.84 -0.57 -7.21
N GLU A 488 -8.28 0.21 -6.27
CA GLU A 488 -7.10 -0.18 -5.50
C GLU A 488 -7.37 -1.41 -4.63
N LEU A 489 -8.52 -1.44 -3.96
CA LEU A 489 -8.93 -2.54 -3.11
C LEU A 489 -9.11 -3.84 -3.90
N ASP A 490 -9.69 -3.78 -5.10
CA ASP A 490 -9.81 -4.91 -6.04
C ASP A 490 -8.45 -5.46 -6.53
N ARG A 491 -7.38 -4.66 -6.41
CA ARG A 491 -6.00 -5.03 -6.74
C ARG A 491 -5.16 -5.50 -5.55
N SER A 492 -5.72 -5.58 -4.34
CA SER A 492 -4.96 -5.83 -3.10
C SER A 492 -4.15 -7.14 -3.09
N GLY A 493 -4.62 -8.18 -3.79
CA GLY A 493 -3.94 -9.48 -3.80
C GLY A 493 -3.90 -10.08 -2.40
N ASN A 494 -2.71 -10.39 -1.88
CA ASN A 494 -2.53 -10.94 -0.53
C ASN A 494 -2.37 -9.85 0.57
N PHE A 495 -2.79 -8.62 0.28
CA PHE A 495 -2.83 -7.55 1.25
C PHE A 495 -4.24 -7.36 1.80
N ASP A 496 -4.36 -7.29 3.12
CA ASP A 496 -5.58 -6.88 3.80
C ASP A 496 -5.53 -5.37 4.06
N LEU A 497 -6.59 -4.64 3.68
CA LEU A 497 -6.76 -3.26 4.13
C LEU A 497 -7.03 -3.27 5.64
N ILE A 498 -6.14 -2.65 6.42
CA ILE A 498 -6.29 -2.56 7.88
C ILE A 498 -6.74 -1.18 8.36
N PHE A 499 -6.61 -0.14 7.52
CA PHE A 499 -7.11 1.20 7.85
C PHE A 499 -7.23 2.08 6.58
N PRO A 500 -8.32 2.84 6.41
CA PRO A 500 -9.54 2.80 7.22
C PRO A 500 -10.38 1.55 6.89
N THR A 501 -11.09 1.03 7.88
CA THR A 501 -12.13 0.00 7.77
C THR A 501 -13.27 0.37 8.71
N ALA A 502 -14.45 -0.26 8.57
CA ALA A 502 -15.54 -0.06 9.52
C ALA A 502 -15.12 -0.37 10.98
N GLU A 503 -14.31 -1.43 11.18
CA GLU A 503 -13.77 -1.84 12.48
C GLU A 503 -12.72 -0.88 13.05
N THR A 504 -12.04 -0.12 12.20
CA THR A 504 -10.93 0.78 12.61
C THR A 504 -11.28 2.26 12.50
N ILE A 505 -12.57 2.58 12.36
CA ILE A 505 -13.08 3.94 12.28
C ILE A 505 -12.72 4.79 13.52
N ASP A 506 -12.64 4.15 14.69
CA ASP A 506 -12.30 4.84 15.94
C ASP A 506 -10.86 5.38 15.96
N TYR A 507 -9.98 4.89 15.08
CA TYR A 507 -8.61 5.42 14.96
C TYR A 507 -8.55 6.79 14.28
N VAL A 508 -9.63 7.22 13.61
CA VAL A 508 -9.72 8.58 13.01
C VAL A 508 -9.51 9.67 14.08
N LYS A 509 -9.81 9.39 15.35
CA LYS A 509 -9.53 10.32 16.46
C LYS A 509 -8.04 10.65 16.61
N TYR A 510 -7.13 9.74 16.22
CA TYR A 510 -5.69 9.92 16.35
C TYR A 510 -5.05 10.77 15.24
N TYR A 511 -5.80 11.18 14.21
CA TYR A 511 -5.24 12.08 13.20
C TYR A 511 -4.78 13.39 13.84
N ASN A 512 -3.50 13.71 13.62
CA ASN A 512 -2.95 15.00 14.01
C ASN A 512 -3.50 16.11 13.11
N SER A 513 -3.69 17.30 13.69
CA SER A 513 -4.13 18.47 12.92
C SER A 513 -3.01 18.91 11.94
N PRO A 514 -3.33 19.25 10.68
CA PRO A 514 -4.67 19.31 10.09
C PRO A 514 -5.17 17.95 9.60
N LEU A 515 -6.39 17.59 10.01
CA LEU A 515 -7.18 16.50 9.45
C LEU A 515 -7.56 16.80 7.99
N THR A 516 -7.50 15.81 7.10
CA THR A 516 -7.92 15.97 5.70
C THR A 516 -9.35 15.47 5.50
N TYR A 517 -10.09 16.14 4.60
CA TYR A 517 -11.46 15.77 4.28
C TYR A 517 -11.54 14.38 3.63
N SER A 518 -10.60 14.05 2.74
CA SER A 518 -10.53 12.75 2.07
C SER A 518 -10.47 11.58 3.07
N ASN A 519 -9.77 11.74 4.19
CA ASN A 519 -9.69 10.74 5.26
C ASN A 519 -11.07 10.51 5.89
N LEU A 520 -11.84 11.58 6.12
CA LEU A 520 -13.20 11.49 6.64
C LEU A 520 -14.16 10.83 5.63
N LEU A 521 -14.08 11.25 4.37
CA LEU A 521 -14.88 10.71 3.28
C LEU A 521 -14.66 9.20 3.16
N LEU A 522 -13.41 8.76 3.02
CA LEU A 522 -13.10 7.35 2.84
C LEU A 522 -13.45 6.51 4.07
N ALA A 523 -13.24 7.05 5.27
CA ALA A 523 -13.57 6.33 6.50
C ALA A 523 -15.09 6.15 6.66
N GLN A 524 -15.89 7.17 6.37
CA GLN A 524 -17.36 7.03 6.35
C GLN A 524 -17.83 6.12 5.21
N TRP A 525 -17.18 6.18 4.05
CA TRP A 525 -17.46 5.27 2.93
C TRP A 525 -17.29 3.80 3.34
N GLN A 526 -16.21 3.45 4.05
CA GLN A 526 -16.01 2.08 4.55
C GLN A 526 -17.09 1.61 5.52
N VAL A 527 -17.55 2.48 6.42
CA VAL A 527 -18.68 2.17 7.31
C VAL A 527 -19.95 1.89 6.50
N GLU A 528 -20.20 2.68 5.45
CA GLU A 528 -21.37 2.50 4.59
C GLU A 528 -21.30 1.20 3.78
N GLN A 529 -20.11 0.85 3.25
CA GLN A 529 -19.91 -0.39 2.49
C GLN A 529 -20.14 -1.64 3.37
N GLU A 530 -19.71 -1.61 4.63
CA GLU A 530 -19.97 -2.71 5.57
C GLU A 530 -21.47 -2.84 5.88
N ALA A 531 -22.17 -1.71 6.02
CA ALA A 531 -23.59 -1.69 6.40
C ALA A 531 -24.54 -2.06 5.27
N ARG A 532 -24.26 -1.63 4.03
CA ARG A 532 -25.13 -1.85 2.86
C ARG A 532 -24.65 -2.94 1.91
N GLY A 533 -23.38 -3.34 2.00
CA GLY A 533 -22.73 -4.20 1.02
C GLY A 533 -22.02 -3.39 -0.07
N ARG A 534 -20.79 -3.80 -0.38
CA ARG A 534 -19.89 -3.08 -1.30
C ARG A 534 -20.41 -2.96 -2.73
N GLU A 535 -21.20 -3.93 -3.18
CA GLU A 535 -21.79 -3.94 -4.53
C GLU A 535 -22.70 -2.72 -4.77
N ILE A 536 -23.44 -2.28 -3.75
CA ILE A 536 -24.32 -1.10 -3.85
C ILE A 536 -23.49 0.17 -4.00
N GLY A 537 -22.41 0.32 -3.22
CA GLY A 537 -21.52 1.48 -3.35
C GLY A 537 -20.80 1.53 -4.69
N ILE A 538 -20.34 0.38 -5.20
CA ILE A 538 -19.78 0.28 -6.54
C ILE A 538 -20.82 0.69 -7.60
N GLY A 539 -22.08 0.25 -7.46
CA GLY A 539 -23.15 0.66 -8.36
C GLY A 539 -23.41 2.17 -8.40
N ILE A 540 -23.36 2.84 -7.23
CA ILE A 540 -23.49 4.31 -7.15
C ILE A 540 -22.33 5.00 -7.87
N LEU A 541 -21.10 4.54 -7.64
CA LEU A 541 -19.93 5.13 -8.29
C LEU A 541 -19.93 4.86 -9.80
N GLU A 542 -20.41 3.69 -10.25
CA GLU A 542 -20.54 3.37 -11.67
C GLU A 542 -21.60 4.23 -12.38
N ASP A 543 -22.71 4.58 -11.71
CA ASP A 543 -23.69 5.52 -12.28
C ASP A 543 -23.07 6.90 -12.54
N ILE A 544 -22.27 7.42 -11.59
CA ILE A 544 -21.50 8.66 -11.76
C ILE A 544 -20.43 8.48 -12.86
N SER A 545 -19.77 7.31 -12.89
CA SER A 545 -18.65 7.04 -13.79
C SER A 545 -19.08 6.92 -15.24
N SER A 546 -20.15 6.18 -15.51
CA SER A 546 -20.74 5.98 -16.84
C SER A 546 -21.19 7.29 -17.49
N LYS A 547 -21.68 8.25 -16.69
CA LYS A 547 -22.05 9.61 -17.12
C LYS A 547 -20.86 10.58 -17.22
N SER A 548 -19.65 10.14 -16.87
CA SER A 548 -18.42 10.97 -16.84
C SER A 548 -18.48 12.15 -15.85
N GLU A 549 -19.39 12.15 -14.88
CA GLU A 549 -19.58 13.23 -13.90
C GLU A 549 -18.43 13.34 -12.88
N HIS A 550 -17.62 12.28 -12.78
CA HIS A 550 -16.41 12.27 -11.97
C HIS A 550 -15.20 12.93 -12.67
N LEU A 551 -15.24 13.21 -13.98
CA LEU A 551 -14.12 13.83 -14.67
C LEU A 551 -13.97 15.30 -14.25
N ALA A 552 -12.75 15.76 -14.06
CA ALA A 552 -12.49 17.19 -13.90
C ALA A 552 -12.77 17.95 -15.21
N ASP A 553 -13.31 19.16 -15.11
CA ASP A 553 -13.66 20.01 -16.26
C ASP A 553 -12.47 20.29 -17.19
N THR A 554 -11.27 20.38 -16.61
CA THR A 554 -10.03 20.68 -17.33
C THR A 554 -8.90 19.74 -16.91
N ASP A 555 -8.06 19.39 -17.86
CA ASP A 555 -6.81 18.71 -17.57
C ASP A 555 -5.70 19.73 -17.21
N ILE A 556 -5.59 20.01 -15.92
CA ILE A 556 -4.53 20.89 -15.39
C ILE A 556 -3.10 20.34 -15.61
N PHE A 557 -2.96 19.09 -16.06
CA PHE A 557 -1.69 18.43 -16.33
C PHE A 557 -1.32 18.46 -17.81
N GLU A 558 -2.02 19.25 -18.64
CA GLU A 558 -1.74 19.38 -20.07
C GLU A 558 -0.27 19.74 -20.39
N ASN A 559 0.44 20.42 -19.46
CA ASN A 559 1.85 20.76 -19.59
C ASN A 559 2.83 19.72 -19.00
N ALA A 560 2.33 18.59 -18.48
CA ALA A 560 3.15 17.60 -17.81
C ALA A 560 3.84 16.61 -18.78
N ASN A 561 3.33 16.50 -20.00
CA ASN A 561 3.93 15.74 -21.10
C ASN A 561 5.08 16.54 -21.74
#